data_AF-A0A2V9M1K4-F1
#
_entry.id   AF-A0A2V9M1K4-F1
#
_cell.length_a   1.000
_cell.length_b   1.000
_cell.length_c   1.000
_cell.angle_alpha   90.00
_cell.angle_beta   90.00
_cell.angle_gamma   90.00
#
_symmetry.space_group_name_H-M   'P 1'
#
loop_
_entity.id
_entity.type
_entity.pdbx_description
1 polymer ?
#
loop_
_entity_poly.entity_id
_entity_poly.type
_entity_poly.pdbx_seq_one_letter_code
_entity_poly.pdbx_strand_id
1 'polypeptide(L)'
;MHMKKISIRELHLDTGRWVRRAAGKERIVITDRGIPVATLSSFDPSASFKSLPNRLRQIRRMPRIATDSSVYISEMRDYFDAAYIAKCYLNEPGADKVIALAERSDGLCSCEFGRLEFFSVLHRHLRQGHLARRHISRVVKNFELDEKEGVWHWLPVTSGLLRDICARVGDLPKDVLLRAGDALHLGCASENGFKEIYTSDSYMLACAPHFDLAGINVL
;
A
#
# COMPACT_ATOMS: atom_id res chain seq x y z
N MET A 1 -13.14 19.97 -2.74
CA MET A 1 -11.90 20.56 -2.18
C MET A 1 -11.41 21.65 -3.11
N HIS A 2 -10.77 22.71 -2.61
CA HIS A 2 -10.18 23.76 -3.45
C HIS A 2 -8.66 23.54 -3.53
N MET A 3 -8.13 23.23 -4.71
CA MET A 3 -6.68 23.12 -4.93
C MET A 3 -6.08 24.53 -5.12
N LYS A 4 -5.20 24.94 -4.22
CA LYS A 4 -4.48 26.22 -4.34
C LYS A 4 -3.25 26.04 -5.24
N LYS A 5 -3.02 26.96 -6.18
CA LYS A 5 -1.75 27.08 -6.91
C LYS A 5 -0.92 28.22 -6.33
N ILE A 6 0.40 28.04 -6.26
CA ILE A 6 1.41 29.05 -5.89
C ILE A 6 2.64 28.90 -6.80
N SER A 7 3.48 29.92 -6.90
CA SER A 7 4.79 29.85 -7.58
C SER A 7 5.92 29.40 -6.65
N ILE A 8 7.07 28.97 -7.20
CA ILE A 8 8.32 28.77 -6.43
C ILE A 8 8.69 30.05 -5.66
N ARG A 9 8.47 31.23 -6.23
CA ARG A 9 8.75 32.51 -5.57
C ARG A 9 7.85 32.74 -4.35
N GLU A 10 6.55 32.48 -4.47
CA GLU A 10 5.62 32.55 -3.33
C GLU A 10 5.90 31.47 -2.29
N LEU A 11 6.31 30.28 -2.71
CA LEU A 11 6.76 29.23 -1.80
C LEU A 11 7.96 29.72 -0.98
N HIS A 12 9.02 30.21 -1.63
CA HIS A 12 10.24 30.68 -0.98
C HIS A 12 9.94 31.83 0.00
N LEU A 13 9.25 32.88 -0.46
CA LEU A 13 8.90 34.05 0.36
C LEU A 13 8.07 33.73 1.60
N ASP A 14 7.21 32.71 1.54
CA ASP A 14 6.16 32.46 2.53
C ASP A 14 6.18 30.99 3.02
N THR A 15 7.35 30.34 3.02
CA THR A 15 7.50 28.87 3.15
C THR A 15 6.73 28.32 4.36
N GLY A 16 6.93 28.91 5.54
CA GLY A 16 6.27 28.49 6.78
C GLY A 16 4.76 28.76 6.82
N ARG A 17 4.22 29.62 5.95
CA ARG A 17 2.77 29.82 5.78
C ARG A 17 2.17 28.71 4.93
N TRP A 18 2.81 28.35 3.81
CA TRP A 18 2.35 27.30 2.92
C TRP A 18 2.43 25.90 3.54
N VAL A 19 3.50 25.59 4.29
CA VAL A 19 3.61 24.34 5.05
C VAL A 19 2.48 24.20 6.07
N ARG A 20 2.15 25.27 6.82
CA ARG A 20 1.03 25.25 7.78
C ARG A 20 -0.34 25.11 7.11
N ARG A 21 -0.56 25.71 5.92
CA ARG A 21 -1.78 25.48 5.13
C ARG A 21 -1.88 24.03 4.64
N ALA A 22 -0.76 23.47 4.16
CA ALA A 22 -0.71 22.08 3.70
C ALA A 22 -1.04 21.11 4.85
N ALA A 23 -0.47 21.31 6.04
CA ALA A 23 -0.81 20.58 7.26
C ALA A 23 -2.31 20.64 7.61
N GLY A 24 -2.99 21.76 7.31
CA GLY A 24 -4.45 21.93 7.42
C GLY A 24 -5.29 21.14 6.40
N LYS A 25 -4.72 20.14 5.72
CA LYS A 25 -5.35 19.29 4.69
C LYS A 25 -5.75 20.02 3.40
N GLU A 26 -5.20 21.22 3.14
CA GLU A 26 -5.23 21.84 1.81
C GLU A 26 -4.14 21.21 0.91
N ARG A 27 -4.49 20.77 -0.31
CA ARG A 27 -3.50 20.34 -1.31
C ARG A 27 -3.04 21.56 -2.13
N ILE A 28 -1.74 21.86 -2.10
CA ILE A 28 -1.16 23.07 -2.67
C ILE A 28 -0.19 22.70 -3.79
N VAL A 29 -0.46 23.15 -5.02
CA VAL A 29 0.40 22.91 -6.18
C VAL A 29 1.39 24.06 -6.33
N ILE A 30 2.68 23.73 -6.37
CA ILE A 30 3.78 24.65 -6.64
C ILE A 30 4.04 24.68 -8.15
N THR A 31 4.26 25.87 -8.69
CA THR A 31 4.50 26.09 -10.12
C THR A 31 5.81 26.84 -10.39
N ASP A 32 6.51 26.49 -11.46
CA ASP A 32 7.50 27.37 -12.08
C ASP A 32 6.97 27.89 -13.41
N ARG A 33 7.07 29.21 -13.64
CA ARG A 33 6.53 29.91 -14.83
C ARG A 33 5.07 29.51 -15.19
N GLY A 34 4.26 29.13 -14.19
CA GLY A 34 2.88 28.65 -14.33
C GLY A 34 2.72 27.13 -14.56
N ILE A 35 3.80 26.41 -14.86
CA ILE A 35 3.83 24.94 -15.02
C ILE A 35 3.87 24.29 -13.62
N PRO A 36 2.97 23.35 -13.27
CA PRO A 36 3.08 22.56 -12.04
C PRO A 36 4.39 21.76 -11.96
N VAL A 37 5.13 21.91 -10.86
CA VAL A 37 6.42 21.24 -10.62
C VAL A 37 6.49 20.44 -9.33
N ALA A 38 5.70 20.79 -8.31
CA ALA A 38 5.66 20.07 -7.04
C ALA A 38 4.29 20.23 -6.35
N THR A 39 4.05 19.50 -5.26
CA THR A 39 2.84 19.61 -4.44
C THR A 39 3.18 19.51 -2.96
N LEU A 40 2.61 20.40 -2.14
CA LEU A 40 2.54 20.24 -0.69
C LEU A 40 1.19 19.64 -0.29
N SER A 41 1.24 18.74 0.69
CA SER A 41 0.08 18.11 1.33
C SER A 41 0.37 17.94 2.83
N SER A 42 -0.65 17.66 3.62
CA SER A 42 -0.51 17.37 5.05
C SER A 42 0.34 16.12 5.27
N PHE A 43 1.45 16.27 5.97
CA PHE A 43 2.06 15.18 6.72
C PHE A 43 1.39 15.14 8.10
N ASP A 44 0.91 13.98 8.55
CA ASP A 44 0.23 13.82 9.84
C ASP A 44 1.12 13.02 10.81
N PRO A 45 1.95 13.69 11.64
CA PRO A 45 2.76 13.03 12.65
C PRO A 45 1.94 12.58 13.87
N SER A 46 0.63 12.87 13.89
CA SER A 46 -0.31 12.48 14.95
C SER A 46 -1.22 11.31 14.55
N ALA A 47 -1.03 10.76 13.35
CA ALA A 47 -1.46 9.42 13.01
C ALA A 47 -0.72 8.42 13.92
N SER A 48 -1.32 8.12 15.07
CA SER A 48 -0.88 7.02 15.92
C SER A 48 -0.89 5.76 15.07
N PHE A 49 0.30 5.24 14.76
CA PHE A 49 0.46 3.92 14.17
C PHE A 49 -0.28 2.92 15.07
N LYS A 50 -1.05 2.02 14.44
CA LYS A 50 -1.73 0.94 15.13
C LYS A 50 -1.44 -0.36 14.38
N SER A 51 -0.87 -1.33 15.09
CA SER A 51 -0.86 -2.71 14.64
C SER A 51 -2.28 -3.20 14.37
N LEU A 52 -2.43 -4.17 13.47
CA LEU A 52 -3.74 -4.74 13.13
C LEU A 52 -4.40 -5.31 14.41
N PRO A 53 -5.63 -4.91 14.76
CA PRO A 53 -6.28 -5.44 15.97
C PRO A 53 -6.50 -6.95 15.85
N ASN A 54 -6.22 -7.73 16.90
CA ASN A 54 -6.31 -9.20 16.81
C ASN A 54 -7.70 -9.67 16.38
N ARG A 55 -7.76 -10.22 15.16
CA ARG A 55 -8.99 -10.60 14.45
C ARG A 55 -9.03 -12.07 14.06
N LEU A 56 -8.01 -12.86 14.43
CA LEU A 56 -7.90 -14.30 14.14
C LEU A 56 -9.20 -15.06 14.45
N ARG A 57 -9.80 -14.82 15.62
CA ARG A 57 -11.06 -15.48 16.05
C ARG A 57 -12.30 -15.04 15.25
N GLN A 58 -12.28 -13.86 14.62
CA GLN A 58 -13.32 -13.43 13.68
C GLN A 58 -13.11 -14.03 12.30
N ILE A 59 -11.88 -14.00 11.78
CA ILE A 59 -11.54 -14.44 10.42
C ILE A 59 -11.69 -15.96 10.29
N ARG A 60 -11.29 -16.74 11.30
CA ARG A 60 -11.55 -18.20 11.37
C ARG A 60 -13.04 -18.60 11.38
N ARG A 61 -13.99 -17.65 11.49
CA ARG A 61 -15.44 -17.88 11.36
C ARG A 61 -15.99 -17.59 9.95
N MET A 62 -15.16 -17.19 9.00
CA MET A 62 -15.53 -17.04 7.58
C MET A 62 -15.29 -18.35 6.81
N PRO A 63 -15.93 -18.56 5.64
CA PRO A 63 -15.61 -19.70 4.76
C PRO A 63 -14.12 -19.73 4.40
N ARG A 64 -13.50 -20.91 4.44
CA ARG A 64 -12.08 -21.08 4.16
C ARG A 64 -11.80 -21.03 2.65
N ILE A 65 -10.70 -20.39 2.27
CA ILE A 65 -10.15 -20.32 0.90
C ILE A 65 -8.91 -21.28 0.85
N ALA A 66 -8.12 -21.32 -0.23
CA ALA A 66 -7.25 -22.47 -0.55
C ALA A 66 -5.82 -22.19 -1.13
N THR A 67 -5.16 -21.05 -0.86
CA THR A 67 -3.84 -20.67 -1.45
C THR A 67 -2.83 -20.07 -0.41
N ASP A 68 -1.52 -20.41 -0.47
CA ASP A 68 -0.49 -20.38 0.63
C ASP A 68 0.96 -19.95 0.17
N SER A 69 2.01 -19.81 1.05
CA SER A 69 3.53 -19.78 0.85
C SER A 69 4.46 -19.06 1.93
N SER A 70 5.43 -19.75 2.59
CA SER A 70 6.25 -19.37 3.81
C SER A 70 7.59 -18.55 3.65
N VAL A 71 8.37 -18.01 4.65
CA VAL A 71 8.29 -17.55 6.10
C VAL A 71 9.49 -16.61 6.51
N TYR A 72 9.31 -15.38 7.10
CA TYR A 72 10.10 -14.66 8.20
C TYR A 72 9.82 -13.12 8.43
N ILE A 73 10.70 -12.32 9.10
CA ILE A 73 10.42 -10.98 9.76
C ILE A 73 11.62 -9.99 9.76
N SER A 74 11.38 -8.67 9.67
CA SER A 74 12.27 -7.60 10.22
C SER A 74 11.50 -6.45 10.94
N GLU A 75 12.16 -5.33 11.28
CA GLU A 75 11.61 -4.21 12.07
C GLU A 75 11.46 -2.91 11.24
N MET A 76 10.47 -2.08 11.63
CA MET A 76 9.91 -0.90 10.91
C MET A 76 8.90 -1.24 9.79
N ARG A 77 7.68 -0.69 9.91
CA ARG A 77 6.54 -0.69 8.98
C ARG A 77 6.67 -1.59 7.75
N ASP A 78 5.95 -2.70 7.77
CA ASP A 78 5.95 -3.65 6.66
C ASP A 78 5.16 -3.12 5.44
N TYR A 79 5.74 -3.26 4.24
CA TYR A 79 5.03 -3.04 2.98
C TYR A 79 4.35 -4.33 2.53
N PHE A 80 3.02 -4.34 2.41
CA PHE A 80 2.23 -5.50 1.96
C PHE A 80 1.72 -5.31 0.53
N ASP A 81 1.72 -6.39 -0.26
CA ASP A 81 1.01 -6.44 -1.54
C ASP A 81 -0.52 -6.65 -1.39
N ALA A 82 -1.25 -6.61 -2.50
CA ALA A 82 -2.68 -6.90 -2.53
C ALA A 82 -3.08 -8.30 -2.00
N ALA A 83 -2.21 -9.31 -2.09
CA ALA A 83 -2.45 -10.67 -1.61
C ALA A 83 -2.24 -10.81 -0.09
N TYR A 84 -1.44 -9.93 0.51
CA TYR A 84 -1.21 -9.82 1.95
C TYR A 84 -2.28 -8.93 2.60
N ILE A 85 -2.66 -7.82 1.95
CA ILE A 85 -3.86 -7.06 2.30
C ILE A 85 -5.07 -8.01 2.37
N ALA A 86 -5.26 -8.89 1.38
CA ALA A 86 -6.34 -9.88 1.40
C ALA A 86 -6.30 -10.79 2.64
N LYS A 87 -5.12 -11.29 3.02
CA LYS A 87 -4.93 -12.20 4.16
C LYS A 87 -5.16 -11.57 5.53
N CYS A 88 -5.05 -10.25 5.65
CA CYS A 88 -5.48 -9.53 6.87
C CYS A 88 -7.00 -9.61 7.13
N TYR A 89 -7.82 -10.00 6.15
CA TYR A 89 -9.29 -9.99 6.27
C TYR A 89 -10.01 -11.26 5.79
N LEU A 90 -9.37 -12.10 4.98
CA LEU A 90 -9.95 -13.32 4.41
C LEU A 90 -9.40 -14.58 5.10
N ASN A 91 -10.22 -15.62 5.21
CA ASN A 91 -9.82 -16.92 5.79
C ASN A 91 -9.07 -17.78 4.76
N GLU A 92 -7.99 -17.22 4.23
CA GLU A 92 -7.04 -17.88 3.32
C GLU A 92 -6.02 -18.70 4.12
N PRO A 93 -5.39 -19.73 3.52
CA PRO A 93 -4.17 -20.31 4.06
C PRO A 93 -3.08 -19.25 4.26
N GLY A 94 -2.28 -19.44 5.31
CA GLY A 94 -1.29 -18.47 5.78
C GLY A 94 -1.86 -17.18 6.34
N ALA A 95 -3.17 -16.94 6.31
CA ALA A 95 -3.77 -15.72 6.86
C ALA A 95 -3.43 -15.53 8.34
N ASP A 96 -3.35 -16.59 9.13
CA ASP A 96 -2.95 -16.48 10.53
C ASP A 96 -1.47 -16.08 10.72
N LYS A 97 -0.58 -16.43 9.78
CA LYS A 97 0.82 -15.96 9.79
C LYS A 97 0.96 -14.50 9.32
N VAL A 98 0.20 -14.09 8.29
CA VAL A 98 0.14 -12.67 7.85
C VAL A 98 -0.50 -11.79 8.93
N ILE A 99 -1.56 -12.25 9.58
CA ILE A 99 -2.18 -11.53 10.70
C ILE A 99 -1.20 -11.47 11.88
N ALA A 100 -0.45 -12.52 12.19
CA ALA A 100 0.60 -12.48 13.21
C ALA A 100 1.79 -11.56 12.86
N LEU A 101 2.01 -11.25 11.56
CA LEU A 101 2.91 -10.16 11.11
C LEU A 101 2.25 -8.80 11.38
N ALA A 102 1.05 -8.59 10.85
CA ALA A 102 0.31 -7.34 11.01
C ALA A 102 0.00 -6.95 12.47
N GLU A 103 -0.09 -7.92 13.39
CA GLU A 103 -0.25 -7.71 14.83
C GLU A 103 1.05 -7.27 15.54
N ARG A 104 2.25 -7.44 14.93
CA ARG A 104 3.54 -6.96 15.46
C ARG A 104 4.09 -5.73 14.73
N SER A 105 3.63 -5.44 13.51
CA SER A 105 4.01 -4.25 12.74
C SER A 105 3.58 -2.96 13.45
N ASP A 106 4.42 -1.92 13.42
CA ASP A 106 4.04 -0.56 13.84
C ASP A 106 3.25 0.17 12.73
N GLY A 107 2.08 -0.41 12.39
CA GLY A 107 1.29 -0.06 11.21
C GLY A 107 1.79 -0.73 9.91
N LEU A 108 0.93 -0.70 8.89
CA LEU A 108 1.15 -1.34 7.59
C LEU A 108 1.18 -0.31 6.45
N CYS A 109 1.92 -0.62 5.38
CA CYS A 109 2.06 0.24 4.20
C CYS A 109 1.71 -0.51 2.89
N SER A 110 1.23 0.23 1.90
CA SER A 110 1.00 -0.22 0.51
C SER A 110 0.83 1.01 -0.39
N CYS A 111 1.03 0.89 -1.72
CA CYS A 111 0.54 1.90 -2.66
C CYS A 111 -0.99 2.02 -2.62
N GLU A 112 -1.53 3.20 -2.95
CA GLU A 112 -2.98 3.44 -3.09
C GLU A 112 -3.66 2.48 -4.10
N PHE A 113 -2.92 1.91 -5.05
CA PHE A 113 -3.47 0.97 -6.05
C PHE A 113 -3.81 -0.41 -5.44
N GLY A 114 -3.04 -0.89 -4.46
CA GLY A 114 -3.31 -2.16 -3.76
C GLY A 114 -4.70 -2.20 -3.09
N ARG A 115 -5.26 -1.02 -2.75
CA ARG A 115 -6.66 -0.86 -2.30
C ARG A 115 -7.67 -1.28 -3.36
N LEU A 116 -7.47 -0.88 -4.63
CA LEU A 116 -8.32 -1.29 -5.75
C LEU A 116 -8.18 -2.78 -6.06
N GLU A 117 -6.97 -3.32 -5.92
CA GLU A 117 -6.70 -4.74 -6.13
C GLU A 117 -7.35 -5.61 -5.04
N PHE A 118 -7.29 -5.21 -3.78
CA PHE A 118 -8.03 -5.87 -2.68
C PHE A 118 -9.54 -5.90 -2.96
N PHE A 119 -10.16 -4.78 -3.32
CA PHE A 119 -11.58 -4.77 -3.72
C PHE A 119 -11.86 -5.63 -4.97
N SER A 120 -10.89 -5.77 -5.88
CA SER A 120 -10.99 -6.66 -7.04
C SER A 120 -10.89 -8.15 -6.66
N VAL A 121 -10.10 -8.50 -5.64
CA VAL A 121 -10.08 -9.84 -5.01
C VAL A 121 -11.43 -10.13 -4.35
N LEU A 122 -11.98 -9.19 -3.55
CA LEU A 122 -13.32 -9.34 -2.95
C LEU A 122 -14.40 -9.58 -4.02
N HIS A 123 -14.37 -8.82 -5.11
CA HIS A 123 -15.30 -9.00 -6.23
C HIS A 123 -15.10 -10.35 -6.96
N ARG A 124 -13.86 -10.83 -7.09
CA ARG A 124 -13.53 -12.16 -7.63
C ARG A 124 -14.16 -13.27 -6.80
N HIS A 125 -14.02 -13.24 -5.48
CA HIS A 125 -14.65 -14.21 -4.57
C HIS A 125 -16.18 -14.14 -4.55
N LEU A 126 -16.77 -12.96 -4.75
CA LEU A 126 -18.21 -12.83 -4.93
C LEU A 126 -18.67 -13.47 -6.25
N ARG A 127 -17.99 -13.17 -7.37
CA ARG A 127 -18.31 -13.72 -8.70
C ARG A 127 -18.15 -15.23 -8.79
N GLN A 128 -17.19 -15.80 -8.05
CA GLN A 128 -16.94 -17.25 -7.98
C GLN A 128 -17.80 -17.97 -6.91
N GLY A 129 -18.69 -17.27 -6.21
CA GLY A 129 -19.54 -17.85 -5.16
C GLY A 129 -18.82 -18.18 -3.84
N HIS A 130 -17.49 -18.07 -3.78
CA HIS A 130 -16.67 -18.29 -2.58
C HIS A 130 -17.13 -17.45 -1.38
N LEU A 131 -17.61 -16.22 -1.61
CA LEU A 131 -18.10 -15.32 -0.56
C LEU A 131 -19.45 -14.68 -0.94
N ALA A 132 -20.49 -14.99 -0.17
CA ALA A 132 -21.77 -14.29 -0.26
C ALA A 132 -21.64 -12.79 0.08
N ARG A 133 -22.49 -11.93 -0.49
CA ARG A 133 -22.46 -10.45 -0.30
C ARG A 133 -22.34 -10.03 1.18
N ARG A 134 -23.06 -10.70 2.08
CA ARG A 134 -22.99 -10.47 3.54
C ARG A 134 -21.58 -10.64 4.16
N HIS A 135 -20.75 -11.52 3.60
CA HIS A 135 -19.36 -11.70 4.04
C HIS A 135 -18.49 -10.55 3.52
N ILE A 136 -18.66 -10.16 2.24
CA ILE A 136 -17.99 -9.00 1.64
C ILE A 136 -18.29 -7.72 2.42
N SER A 137 -19.56 -7.46 2.76
CA SER A 137 -19.95 -6.29 3.58
C SER A 137 -19.30 -6.28 4.97
N ARG A 138 -19.07 -7.44 5.59
CA ARG A 138 -18.35 -7.54 6.87
C ARG A 138 -16.85 -7.26 6.70
N VAL A 139 -16.24 -7.78 5.62
CA VAL A 139 -14.83 -7.54 5.29
C VAL A 139 -14.57 -6.07 5.01
N VAL A 140 -15.39 -5.45 4.15
CA VAL A 140 -15.30 -4.01 3.82
C VAL A 140 -15.44 -3.15 5.08
N LYS A 141 -16.44 -3.40 5.94
CA LYS A 141 -16.59 -2.67 7.21
C LYS A 141 -15.38 -2.84 8.15
N ASN A 142 -14.76 -4.02 8.16
CA ASN A 142 -13.55 -4.28 8.94
C ASN A 142 -12.33 -3.51 8.39
N PHE A 143 -12.22 -3.41 7.07
CA PHE A 143 -11.16 -2.70 6.34
C PHE A 143 -11.29 -1.18 6.48
N GLU A 144 -12.48 -0.62 6.23
CA GLU A 144 -12.76 0.82 6.38
C GLU A 144 -12.53 1.31 7.82
N LEU A 145 -12.74 0.44 8.82
CA LEU A 145 -12.39 0.72 10.21
C LEU A 145 -10.86 0.78 10.42
N ASP A 146 -10.10 -0.13 9.81
CA ASP A 146 -8.63 -0.15 9.95
C ASP A 146 -7.96 0.99 9.17
N GLU A 147 -8.52 1.41 8.03
CA GLU A 147 -8.15 2.65 7.35
C GLU A 147 -8.40 3.88 8.24
N LYS A 148 -9.60 3.97 8.84
CA LYS A 148 -9.99 5.09 9.71
C LYS A 148 -9.13 5.17 10.98
N GLU A 149 -8.77 4.03 11.55
CA GLU A 149 -8.07 3.94 12.83
C GLU A 149 -6.54 4.04 12.70
N GLY A 150 -5.98 4.15 11.49
CA GLY A 150 -4.54 4.36 11.26
C GLY A 150 -3.70 3.08 11.18
N VAL A 151 -4.30 1.95 10.80
CA VAL A 151 -3.56 0.70 10.54
C VAL A 151 -2.88 0.77 9.16
N TRP A 152 -3.57 1.30 8.15
CA TRP A 152 -3.11 1.33 6.76
C TRP A 152 -2.63 2.71 6.32
N HIS A 153 -1.38 2.76 5.87
CA HIS A 153 -0.72 3.94 5.34
C HIS A 153 -0.57 3.80 3.82
N TRP A 154 -1.52 4.38 3.09
CA TRP A 154 -1.52 4.36 1.63
C TRP A 154 -0.52 5.37 1.06
N LEU A 155 0.46 4.86 0.33
CA LEU A 155 1.50 5.63 -0.32
C LEU A 155 1.02 6.10 -1.71
N PRO A 156 1.15 7.40 -2.02
CA PRO A 156 0.45 8.00 -3.16
C PRO A 156 1.02 7.57 -4.50
N VAL A 157 0.14 7.18 -5.44
CA VAL A 157 0.57 6.83 -6.81
C VAL A 157 0.70 8.11 -7.64
N THR A 158 1.93 8.59 -7.83
CA THR A 158 2.21 9.85 -8.53
C THR A 158 2.71 9.64 -9.97
N SER A 159 2.60 10.67 -10.80
CA SER A 159 3.19 10.68 -12.16
C SER A 159 4.72 10.67 -12.18
N GLY A 160 5.38 10.98 -11.05
CA GLY A 160 6.83 10.80 -10.89
C GLY A 160 7.15 9.32 -10.76
N LEU A 161 6.62 8.69 -9.70
CA LEU A 161 6.66 7.25 -9.44
C LEU A 161 6.38 6.43 -10.70
N LEU A 162 5.29 6.72 -11.42
CA LEU A 162 4.93 5.97 -12.63
C LEU A 162 5.95 6.11 -13.76
N ARG A 163 6.56 7.29 -13.94
CA ARG A 163 7.62 7.51 -14.93
C ARG A 163 8.90 6.75 -14.55
N ASP A 164 9.27 6.81 -13.28
CA ASP A 164 10.54 6.27 -12.80
C ASP A 164 10.48 4.74 -12.68
N ILE A 165 9.29 4.18 -12.43
CA ILE A 165 8.97 2.76 -12.65
C ILE A 165 9.04 2.39 -14.13
N CYS A 166 8.43 3.16 -15.03
CA CYS A 166 8.48 2.86 -16.47
C CYS A 166 9.92 2.83 -17.01
N ALA A 167 10.81 3.70 -16.50
CA ALA A 167 12.24 3.63 -16.81
C ALA A 167 12.87 2.33 -16.28
N ARG A 168 12.76 2.06 -14.97
CA ARG A 168 13.34 0.85 -14.34
C ARG A 168 12.81 -0.46 -14.95
N VAL A 169 11.55 -0.49 -15.39
CA VAL A 169 10.95 -1.64 -16.11
C VAL A 169 11.49 -1.77 -17.54
N GLY A 170 11.80 -0.66 -18.22
CA GLY A 170 12.43 -0.66 -19.54
C GLY A 170 13.88 -1.20 -19.53
N ASP A 171 14.57 -1.05 -18.41
CA ASP A 171 15.94 -1.54 -18.20
C ASP A 171 16.02 -3.01 -17.70
N LEU A 172 14.88 -3.70 -17.52
CA LEU A 172 14.86 -5.10 -17.07
C LEU A 172 15.40 -6.08 -18.12
N PRO A 173 16.10 -7.16 -17.71
CA PRO A 173 16.42 -8.27 -18.60
C PRO A 173 15.14 -8.88 -19.22
N LYS A 174 15.22 -9.26 -20.49
CA LYS A 174 14.11 -9.75 -21.34
C LYS A 174 13.36 -10.98 -20.80
N ASP A 175 13.95 -11.68 -19.84
CA ASP A 175 13.48 -12.90 -19.19
C ASP A 175 12.84 -12.65 -17.81
N VAL A 176 12.88 -11.41 -17.31
CA VAL A 176 12.17 -10.99 -16.09
C VAL A 176 10.68 -10.84 -16.38
N LEU A 177 9.86 -11.72 -15.79
CA LEU A 177 8.40 -11.71 -15.93
C LEU A 177 7.75 -10.87 -14.82
N LEU A 178 7.53 -9.57 -15.07
CA LEU A 178 6.92 -8.64 -14.13
C LEU A 178 5.62 -8.05 -14.67
N ARG A 179 4.55 -8.04 -13.86
CA ARG A 179 3.26 -7.42 -14.24
C ARG A 179 3.19 -5.96 -13.76
N ALA A 180 2.27 -5.18 -14.33
CA ALA A 180 2.15 -3.76 -14.03
C ALA A 180 1.76 -3.44 -12.56
N GLY A 181 0.94 -4.28 -11.91
CA GLY A 181 0.60 -4.14 -10.49
C GLY A 181 1.81 -4.45 -9.60
N ASP A 182 2.43 -5.61 -9.84
CA ASP A 182 3.68 -6.06 -9.21
C ASP A 182 4.77 -4.97 -9.30
N ALA A 183 5.01 -4.41 -10.50
CA ALA A 183 5.95 -3.31 -10.73
C ALA A 183 5.59 -2.03 -9.95
N LEU A 184 4.30 -1.69 -9.88
CA LEU A 184 3.81 -0.54 -9.11
C LEU A 184 4.03 -0.72 -7.60
N HIS A 185 3.83 -1.93 -7.08
CA HIS A 185 4.14 -2.25 -5.70
C HIS A 185 5.65 -2.16 -5.42
N LEU A 186 6.49 -2.83 -6.22
CA LEU A 186 7.95 -2.82 -6.07
C LEU A 186 8.53 -1.40 -6.14
N GLY A 187 8.16 -0.61 -7.15
CA GLY A 187 8.65 0.76 -7.27
C GLY A 187 8.17 1.69 -6.16
N CYS A 188 6.92 1.52 -5.70
CA CYS A 188 6.38 2.33 -4.61
C CYS A 188 7.07 2.04 -3.27
N ALA A 189 7.40 0.78 -2.98
CA ALA A 189 8.23 0.42 -1.83
C ALA A 189 9.65 1.01 -1.95
N SER A 190 10.27 0.88 -3.13
CA SER A 190 11.61 1.41 -3.40
C SER A 190 11.72 2.93 -3.20
N GLU A 191 10.83 3.72 -3.84
CA GLU A 191 10.84 5.20 -3.71
C GLU A 191 10.60 5.70 -2.28
N ASN A 192 9.79 4.99 -1.50
CA ASN A 192 9.48 5.37 -0.13
C ASN A 192 10.48 4.81 0.89
N GLY A 193 11.62 4.27 0.42
CA GLY A 193 12.78 3.92 1.24
C GLY A 193 12.70 2.58 1.96
N PHE A 194 11.68 1.76 1.69
CA PHE A 194 11.57 0.41 2.24
C PHE A 194 12.77 -0.45 1.77
N LYS A 195 13.05 -1.52 2.54
CA LYS A 195 14.09 -2.51 2.20
C LYS A 195 13.53 -3.90 1.96
N GLU A 196 12.29 -4.12 2.38
CA GLU A 196 11.59 -5.39 2.28
C GLU A 196 10.21 -5.14 1.68
N ILE A 197 9.72 -6.12 0.93
CA ILE A 197 8.33 -6.16 0.45
C ILE A 197 7.75 -7.54 0.66
N TYR A 198 6.59 -7.57 1.31
CA TYR A 198 5.92 -8.79 1.72
C TYR A 198 4.87 -9.21 0.68
N THR A 199 5.12 -10.33 0.02
CA THR A 199 4.32 -10.86 -1.10
C THR A 199 4.44 -12.38 -1.18
N SER A 200 3.42 -13.04 -1.76
CA SER A 200 3.41 -14.48 -2.02
C SER A 200 3.51 -14.84 -3.50
N ASP A 201 3.64 -13.85 -4.40
CA ASP A 201 3.85 -14.14 -5.83
C ASP A 201 5.35 -14.39 -6.10
N SER A 202 5.68 -15.60 -6.55
CA SER A 202 7.07 -16.02 -6.80
C SER A 202 7.77 -15.21 -7.89
N TYR A 203 7.04 -14.63 -8.85
CA TYR A 203 7.60 -13.73 -9.84
C TYR A 203 7.94 -12.38 -9.20
N MET A 204 7.06 -11.84 -8.35
CA MET A 204 7.30 -10.57 -7.65
C MET A 204 8.46 -10.68 -6.65
N LEU A 205 8.59 -11.81 -5.94
CA LEU A 205 9.75 -12.12 -5.10
C LEU A 205 11.06 -12.14 -5.90
N ALA A 206 11.07 -12.79 -7.06
CA ALA A 206 12.24 -12.83 -7.95
C ALA A 206 12.57 -11.45 -8.56
N CYS A 207 11.58 -10.59 -8.75
CA CYS A 207 11.77 -9.24 -9.29
C CYS A 207 12.25 -8.21 -8.25
N ALA A 208 12.02 -8.44 -6.95
CA ALA A 208 12.32 -7.46 -5.89
C ALA A 208 13.77 -6.92 -5.89
N PRO A 209 14.83 -7.73 -6.13
CA PRO A 209 16.20 -7.23 -6.21
C PRO A 209 16.43 -6.19 -7.31
N HIS A 210 15.68 -6.23 -8.42
CA HIS A 210 15.75 -5.21 -9.48
C HIS A 210 15.20 -3.85 -9.04
N PHE A 211 14.52 -3.79 -7.89
CA PHE A 211 13.94 -2.59 -7.28
C PHE A 211 14.63 -2.20 -5.96
N ASP A 212 15.83 -2.73 -5.71
CA ASP A 212 16.62 -2.49 -4.48
C ASP A 212 15.92 -2.98 -3.18
N LEU A 213 15.09 -4.02 -3.31
CA LEU A 213 14.29 -4.62 -2.24
C LEU A 213 14.61 -6.11 -2.04
N ALA A 214 14.50 -6.58 -0.80
CA ALA A 214 14.34 -8.00 -0.50
C ALA A 214 12.87 -8.40 -0.62
N GLY A 215 12.57 -9.43 -1.40
CA GLY A 215 11.25 -10.06 -1.42
C GLY A 215 11.10 -11.02 -0.25
N ILE A 216 10.17 -10.73 0.66
CA ILE A 216 9.89 -11.54 1.86
C ILE A 216 8.55 -12.25 1.68
N ASN A 217 8.47 -13.51 2.12
CA ASN A 217 7.25 -14.32 2.08
C ASN A 217 6.96 -14.92 3.48
N VAL A 218 5.69 -15.11 3.90
CA VAL A 218 5.34 -15.34 5.32
C VAL A 218 4.31 -16.43 5.66
N LEU A 219 3.69 -17.07 4.67
CA LEU A 219 2.56 -18.02 4.81
C LEU A 219 3.10 -19.46 4.92
#